data_AF-W5SAR5-F1
#
_entry.id   AF-W5SAR5-F1
#
_cell.length_a   1.000
_cell.length_b   1.000
_cell.length_c   1.000
_cell.angle_alpha   90.00
_cell.angle_beta   90.00
_cell.angle_gamma   90.00
#
_symmetry.space_group_name_H-M   'P 1'
#
loop_
_entity.id
_entity.type
_entity.pdbx_description
1 polymer ?
#
loop_
_entity_poly.entity_id
_entity_poly.type
_entity_poly.pdbx_seq_one_letter_code
_entity_poly.pdbx_strand_id
1 'polypeptide(L)'
;MPDKSELEASLAKLTGEKNRLDRELAALKANKQASVLEQLKNSSTYPSVFDKSSQFGASDVYFSHRGVLLYSLADKFENYQADDFCYKRGVKLVIDNGSSPRVARGGGNDLYGICIDYDDFTKTATVISIASSFECILLSNANVKAGDKLVFGSMGVLAKIGADATYMHAMALSDASEFKDRPGLCGAKVMVISKILHKFFGS
;
A
#
# COMPACT_ATOMS: atom_id res chain seq x y z
N MET A 1 -4.81 73.53 -7.39
CA MET A 1 -5.51 72.22 -7.36
C MET A 1 -4.91 71.41 -8.50
N PRO A 2 -4.46 70.16 -8.29
CA PRO A 2 -3.92 69.34 -9.38
C PRO A 2 -4.99 69.21 -10.46
N ASP A 3 -4.60 69.39 -11.71
CA ASP A 3 -5.52 69.49 -12.83
C ASP A 3 -6.14 68.11 -13.09
N LYS A 4 -7.44 68.04 -13.38
CA LYS A 4 -8.18 66.77 -13.54
C LYS A 4 -7.51 65.81 -14.54
N SER A 5 -6.87 66.39 -15.55
CA SER A 5 -6.08 65.70 -16.57
C SER A 5 -4.85 64.96 -16.01
N GLU A 6 -4.12 65.53 -15.05
CA GLU A 6 -2.94 64.89 -14.45
C GLU A 6 -3.34 63.69 -13.58
N LEU A 7 -4.50 63.78 -12.93
CA LEU A 7 -5.03 62.71 -12.10
C LEU A 7 -5.44 61.50 -12.95
N GLU A 8 -6.12 61.75 -14.08
CA GLU A 8 -6.52 60.70 -15.03
C GLU A 8 -5.30 60.02 -15.69
N ALA A 9 -4.27 60.80 -16.05
CA ALA A 9 -3.02 60.27 -16.58
C ALA A 9 -2.28 59.39 -15.55
N SER A 10 -2.26 59.80 -14.29
CA SER A 10 -1.66 59.03 -13.20
C SER A 10 -2.41 57.71 -12.96
N LEU A 11 -3.73 57.74 -13.04
CA LEU A 11 -4.59 56.56 -12.82
C LEU A 11 -4.45 55.53 -13.96
N ALA A 12 -4.33 56.00 -15.21
CA ALA A 12 -4.02 55.15 -16.35
C ALA A 12 -2.63 54.47 -16.21
N LYS A 13 -1.63 55.22 -15.73
CA LYS A 13 -0.27 54.70 -15.49
C LYS A 13 -0.26 53.62 -14.39
N LEU A 14 -0.91 53.88 -13.27
CA LEU A 14 -1.06 52.93 -12.15
C LEU A 14 -1.79 51.65 -12.58
N THR A 15 -2.82 51.78 -13.42
CA THR A 15 -3.54 50.62 -13.96
C THR A 15 -2.66 49.76 -14.86
N GLY A 16 -1.81 50.39 -15.68
CA GLY A 16 -0.81 49.70 -16.49
C GLY A 16 0.21 48.93 -15.65
N GLU A 17 0.73 49.55 -14.59
CA GLU A 17 1.69 48.91 -13.67
C GLU A 17 1.08 47.73 -12.91
N LYS A 18 -0.16 47.87 -12.44
CA LYS A 18 -0.90 46.77 -11.78
C LYS A 18 -1.03 45.56 -12.71
N ASN A 19 -1.47 45.78 -13.95
CA ASN A 19 -1.61 44.71 -14.93
C ASN A 19 -0.28 44.04 -15.30
N ARG A 20 0.85 44.75 -15.18
CA ARG A 20 2.19 44.17 -15.37
C ARG A 20 2.57 43.27 -14.19
N LEU A 21 2.38 43.76 -12.97
CA LEU A 21 2.69 43.00 -11.74
C LEU A 21 1.84 41.73 -11.63
N ASP A 22 0.57 41.78 -12.03
CA ASP A 22 -0.31 40.60 -12.02
C ASP A 22 0.19 39.51 -12.99
N ARG A 23 0.75 39.88 -14.15
CA ARG A 23 1.36 38.93 -15.09
C ARG A 23 2.65 38.32 -14.55
N GLU A 24 3.51 39.13 -13.94
CA GLU A 24 4.76 38.66 -13.32
C GLU A 24 4.48 37.67 -12.17
N LEU A 25 3.46 37.95 -11.35
CA LEU A 25 3.04 37.06 -10.26
C LEU A 25 2.49 35.73 -10.79
N ALA A 26 1.71 35.75 -11.87
CA ALA A 26 1.19 34.54 -12.51
C ALA A 26 2.32 33.68 -13.10
N ALA A 27 3.29 34.31 -13.77
CA ALA A 27 4.47 33.63 -14.32
C ALA A 27 5.35 33.02 -13.22
N LEU A 28 5.58 33.74 -12.12
CA LEU A 28 6.35 33.24 -10.99
C LEU A 28 5.67 32.04 -10.30
N LYS A 29 4.34 32.07 -10.14
CA LYS A 29 3.57 30.94 -9.60
C LYS A 29 3.65 29.72 -10.51
N ALA A 30 3.51 29.88 -11.83
CA ALA A 30 3.64 28.78 -12.78
C ALA A 30 5.05 28.17 -12.77
N ASN A 31 6.10 29.00 -12.76
CA ASN A 31 7.49 28.54 -12.70
C ASN A 31 7.80 27.82 -11.38
N LYS A 32 7.27 28.32 -10.25
CA LYS A 32 7.44 27.66 -8.95
C LYS A 32 6.70 26.32 -8.90
N GLN A 33 5.49 26.24 -9.46
CA GLN A 33 4.75 24.97 -9.59
C GLN A 33 5.51 23.97 -10.47
N ALA A 34 6.02 24.40 -11.62
CA ALA A 34 6.80 23.54 -12.50
C ALA A 34 8.11 23.06 -11.84
N SER A 35 8.82 23.94 -11.13
CA SER A 35 10.03 23.59 -10.41
C SER A 35 9.77 22.60 -9.28
N VAL A 36 8.69 22.76 -8.52
CA VAL A 36 8.27 21.79 -7.48
C VAL A 36 7.89 20.46 -8.13
N LEU A 37 7.18 20.47 -9.27
CA LEU A 37 6.79 19.26 -9.98
C LEU A 37 8.02 18.49 -10.53
N GLU A 38 9.02 19.20 -11.06
CA GLU A 38 10.29 18.62 -11.49
C GLU A 38 11.13 18.10 -10.32
N GLN A 39 11.16 18.82 -9.19
CA GLN A 39 11.80 18.33 -7.97
C GLN A 39 11.13 17.05 -7.44
N LEU A 40 9.80 16.94 -7.51
CA LEU A 40 9.05 15.74 -7.14
C LEU A 40 9.36 14.55 -8.05
N LYS A 41 9.51 14.77 -9.36
CA LYS A 41 9.92 13.73 -10.32
C LYS A 41 11.35 13.25 -10.05
N ASN A 42 12.26 14.17 -9.72
CA ASN A 42 13.68 13.86 -9.50
C ASN A 42 13.98 13.31 -8.10
N SER A 43 13.14 13.59 -7.10
CA SER A 43 13.22 12.96 -5.75
C SER A 43 12.71 11.52 -5.72
N SER A 44 12.18 11.00 -6.84
CA SER A 44 11.74 9.62 -6.99
C SER A 44 12.94 8.67 -7.16
N THR A 45 13.86 8.65 -6.17
CA THR A 45 14.91 7.62 -6.08
C THR A 45 14.37 6.28 -5.58
N TYR A 46 13.10 6.26 -5.16
CA TYR A 46 12.35 5.05 -4.86
C TYR A 46 11.34 4.79 -5.98
N PRO A 47 11.28 3.56 -6.54
CA PRO A 47 10.26 3.20 -7.52
C PRO A 47 8.88 3.49 -6.94
N SER A 48 7.97 3.95 -7.80
CA SER A 48 6.71 4.53 -7.35
C SER A 48 5.92 3.50 -6.53
N VAL A 49 5.20 4.02 -5.52
CA VAL A 49 4.29 3.28 -4.64
C VAL A 49 3.22 2.47 -5.43
N PHE A 50 3.10 2.70 -6.74
CA PHE A 50 2.19 2.05 -7.66
C PHE A 50 2.84 1.70 -9.02
N ASP A 51 4.12 1.31 -9.05
CA ASP A 51 4.76 0.89 -10.30
C ASP A 51 4.13 -0.41 -10.82
N LYS A 52 3.28 -0.27 -11.86
CA LYS A 52 2.71 -1.37 -12.66
C LYS A 52 3.72 -2.04 -13.59
N SER A 53 5.02 -1.71 -13.49
CA SER A 53 6.03 -2.04 -14.50
C SER A 53 7.12 -3.00 -14.05
N SER A 54 7.02 -3.66 -12.89
CA SER A 54 7.96 -4.74 -12.56
C SER A 54 7.67 -5.97 -13.44
N GLN A 55 8.23 -5.95 -14.65
CA GLN A 55 8.39 -7.12 -15.50
C GLN A 55 9.05 -8.22 -14.67
N PHE A 56 8.29 -9.29 -14.41
CA PHE A 56 8.76 -10.49 -13.73
C PHE A 56 9.69 -11.26 -14.68
N GLY A 57 10.94 -10.85 -14.72
CA GLY A 57 12.02 -11.54 -15.40
C GLY A 57 13.28 -11.38 -14.56
N ALA A 58 13.41 -12.23 -13.53
CA ALA A 58 14.49 -12.23 -12.53
C ALA A 58 14.57 -10.94 -11.69
N SER A 59 13.85 -10.86 -10.57
CA SER A 59 13.75 -9.61 -9.80
C SER A 59 13.81 -9.84 -8.30
N ASP A 60 14.84 -9.25 -7.68
CA ASP A 60 15.03 -9.15 -6.24
C ASP A 60 13.74 -8.69 -5.53
N VAL A 61 13.34 -9.41 -4.48
CA VAL A 61 12.14 -9.08 -3.71
C VAL A 61 12.53 -8.12 -2.58
N TYR A 62 11.88 -6.96 -2.53
CA TYR A 62 12.05 -5.98 -1.45
C TYR A 62 10.82 -5.93 -0.57
N PHE A 63 11.04 -5.87 0.73
CA PHE A 63 10.01 -5.75 1.75
C PHE A 63 9.26 -4.43 1.60
N SER A 64 9.95 -3.33 1.30
CA SER A 64 9.35 -2.00 1.09
C SER A 64 8.42 -1.92 -0.13
N HIS A 65 8.53 -2.81 -1.12
CA HIS A 65 7.67 -2.77 -2.29
C HIS A 65 6.23 -3.13 -1.91
N ARG A 66 5.27 -2.22 -2.17
CA ARG A 66 3.86 -2.58 -2.23
C ARG A 66 3.74 -3.59 -3.36
N GLY A 67 3.43 -4.85 -3.02
CA GLY A 67 3.27 -5.88 -4.03
C GLY A 67 2.20 -5.43 -5.04
N VAL A 68 2.27 -5.92 -6.28
CA VAL A 68 1.21 -5.69 -7.27
C VAL A 68 -0.09 -6.27 -6.72
N LEU A 69 -0.92 -5.42 -6.12
CA LEU A 69 -2.26 -5.79 -5.69
C LEU A 69 -3.14 -5.79 -6.94
N LEU A 70 -3.44 -6.98 -7.45
CA LEU A 70 -4.50 -7.14 -8.45
C LEU A 70 -5.81 -7.31 -7.70
N TYR A 71 -6.49 -6.20 -7.44
CA TYR A 71 -7.75 -6.14 -6.69
C TYR A 71 -8.91 -5.70 -7.61
N SER A 72 -10.13 -6.11 -7.26
CA SER A 72 -11.37 -5.65 -7.88
C SER A 72 -11.78 -4.28 -7.34
N LEU A 73 -12.47 -3.45 -8.13
CA LEU A 73 -13.05 -2.19 -7.62
C LEU A 73 -14.05 -2.40 -6.46
N ALA A 74 -14.54 -3.63 -6.26
CA ALA A 74 -15.37 -4.01 -5.14
C ALA A 74 -14.59 -4.33 -3.85
N ASP A 75 -13.26 -4.40 -3.92
CA ASP A 75 -12.44 -4.74 -2.76
C ASP A 75 -12.40 -3.57 -1.78
N LYS A 76 -12.76 -3.88 -0.53
CA LYS A 76 -12.86 -2.88 0.53
C LYS A 76 -11.53 -2.78 1.27
N PHE A 77 -10.95 -1.59 1.21
CA PHE A 77 -9.80 -1.20 2.02
C PHE A 77 -10.27 -0.46 3.26
N GLU A 78 -9.74 -0.84 4.41
CA GLU A 78 -10.11 -0.27 5.70
C GLU A 78 -8.85 0.16 6.43
N ASN A 79 -8.91 1.33 7.07
CA ASN A 79 -7.80 1.88 7.82
C ASN A 79 -8.05 1.71 9.31
N TYR A 80 -7.09 1.13 10.01
CA TYR A 80 -7.16 0.89 11.45
C TYR A 80 -5.90 1.38 12.14
N GLN A 81 -6.05 1.83 13.38
CA GLN A 81 -4.91 1.98 14.27
C GLN A 81 -4.35 0.59 14.57
N ALA A 82 -3.02 0.46 14.54
CA ALA A 82 -2.34 -0.81 14.71
C ALA A 82 -1.59 -0.86 16.04
N ASP A 83 -1.79 -1.93 16.80
CA ASP A 83 -1.09 -2.18 18.06
C ASP A 83 0.41 -2.48 17.82
N ASP A 84 0.73 -3.06 16.66
CA ASP A 84 2.10 -3.39 16.27
C ASP A 84 2.32 -3.31 14.75
N PHE A 85 3.59 -3.39 14.33
CA PHE A 85 3.95 -3.36 12.91
C PHE A 85 3.46 -4.63 12.21
N CYS A 86 2.43 -4.49 11.38
CA CYS A 86 1.73 -5.62 10.76
C CYS A 86 1.86 -5.69 9.23
N TYR A 87 2.70 -4.86 8.62
CA TYR A 87 2.85 -4.83 7.16
C TYR A 87 3.18 -6.20 6.56
N LYS A 88 2.48 -6.57 5.48
CA LYS A 88 2.55 -7.87 4.77
C LYS A 88 2.14 -9.08 5.60
N ARG A 89 1.39 -8.89 6.70
CA ARG A 89 0.90 -9.96 7.57
C ARG A 89 -0.62 -10.07 7.54
N GLY A 90 -1.10 -11.25 7.93
CA GLY A 90 -2.45 -11.38 8.45
C GLY A 90 -2.63 -10.56 9.73
N VAL A 91 -3.81 -9.98 9.89
CA VAL A 91 -4.19 -9.20 11.06
C VAL A 91 -5.49 -9.71 11.66
N LYS A 92 -5.64 -9.53 12.97
CA LYS A 92 -6.87 -9.72 13.72
C LYS A 92 -7.42 -8.38 14.18
N LEU A 93 -8.73 -8.33 14.38
CA LEU A 93 -9.40 -7.17 14.95
C LEU A 93 -9.30 -7.22 16.49
N VAL A 94 -8.91 -6.10 17.09
CA VAL A 94 -8.84 -5.90 18.54
C VAL A 94 -9.94 -4.90 18.89
N ILE A 95 -10.92 -5.36 19.66
CA ILE A 95 -12.08 -4.57 20.09
C ILE A 95 -12.06 -4.49 21.61
N ASP A 96 -11.73 -3.30 22.13
CA ASP A 96 -11.81 -3.00 23.55
C ASP A 96 -13.06 -2.16 23.83
N ASN A 97 -13.72 -2.41 24.97
CA ASN A 97 -14.93 -1.68 25.35
C ASN A 97 -14.69 -0.15 25.38
N GLY A 98 -15.35 0.58 24.48
CA GLY A 98 -15.31 2.04 24.42
C GLY A 98 -14.19 2.64 23.54
N SER A 99 -13.35 1.82 22.90
CA SER A 99 -12.33 2.29 21.95
C SER A 99 -12.72 2.00 20.51
N SER A 100 -12.19 2.80 19.57
CA SER A 100 -12.27 2.48 18.14
C SER A 100 -11.58 1.14 17.87
N PRO A 101 -12.11 0.31 16.94
CA PRO A 101 -11.48 -0.95 16.58
C PRO A 101 -10.03 -0.74 16.11
N ARG A 102 -9.13 -1.61 16.56
CA ARG A 102 -7.71 -1.62 16.19
C ARG A 102 -7.35 -2.95 15.55
N VAL A 103 -6.16 -3.03 14.98
CA VAL A 103 -5.63 -4.28 14.44
C VAL A 103 -4.30 -4.64 15.07
N ALA A 104 -4.06 -5.95 15.19
CA ALA A 104 -2.78 -6.51 15.59
C ALA A 104 -2.43 -7.66 14.66
N ARG A 105 -1.15 -8.04 14.59
CA ARG A 105 -0.76 -9.28 13.88
C ARG A 105 -1.61 -10.47 14.36
N GLY A 106 -2.09 -11.27 13.41
CA GLY A 106 -3.04 -12.34 13.69
C GLY A 106 -3.23 -13.29 12.52
N GLY A 107 -3.82 -14.45 12.81
CA GLY A 107 -4.15 -15.44 11.81
C GLY A 107 -4.94 -16.59 12.41
N GLY A 108 -4.99 -17.73 11.73
CA GLY A 108 -5.84 -18.84 12.11
C GLY A 108 -7.31 -18.43 12.14
N ASN A 109 -8.00 -18.74 13.23
CA ASN A 109 -9.43 -18.43 13.41
C ASN A 109 -9.70 -16.94 13.66
N ASP A 110 -8.68 -16.17 14.06
CA ASP A 110 -8.82 -14.74 14.38
C ASP A 110 -8.45 -13.85 13.18
N LEU A 111 -8.19 -14.44 12.01
CA LEU A 111 -7.82 -13.70 10.82
C LEU A 111 -8.98 -12.80 10.36
N TYR A 112 -8.80 -11.50 10.49
CA TYR A 112 -9.74 -10.48 10.01
C TYR A 112 -9.44 -10.08 8.57
N GLY A 113 -8.15 -9.85 8.27
CA GLY A 113 -7.73 -9.34 6.98
C GLY A 113 -6.22 -9.39 6.82
N ILE A 114 -5.72 -8.74 5.79
CA ILE A 114 -4.30 -8.68 5.45
C ILE A 114 -3.87 -7.23 5.42
N CYS A 115 -2.83 -6.89 6.18
CA CYS A 115 -2.25 -5.54 6.14
C CYS A 115 -1.34 -5.40 4.92
N ILE A 116 -1.75 -4.53 4.01
CA ILE A 116 -1.12 -4.30 2.70
C ILE A 116 -0.41 -2.96 2.61
N ASP A 117 -0.51 -2.15 3.67
CA ASP A 117 0.21 -0.89 3.84
C ASP A 117 0.24 -0.52 5.32
N TYR A 118 1.28 0.18 5.74
CA TYR A 118 1.48 0.62 7.11
C TYR A 118 2.15 1.98 7.14
N ASP A 119 1.49 2.97 7.73
CA ASP A 119 2.05 4.28 8.00
C ASP A 119 2.75 4.27 9.36
N ASP A 120 4.08 4.31 9.34
CA ASP A 120 4.91 4.30 10.54
C ASP A 120 4.72 5.54 11.43
N PHE A 121 4.29 6.68 10.86
CA PHE A 121 4.09 7.91 11.62
C PHE A 121 2.76 7.89 12.37
N THR A 122 1.66 7.59 11.68
CA THR A 122 0.32 7.56 12.31
C THR A 122 -0.06 6.22 12.92
N LYS A 123 0.79 5.19 12.77
CA LYS A 123 0.50 3.80 13.17
C LYS A 123 -0.79 3.26 12.54
N THR A 124 -1.06 3.69 11.31
CA THR A 124 -2.26 3.29 10.56
C THR A 124 -1.93 2.13 9.63
N ALA A 125 -2.66 1.03 9.78
CA ALA A 125 -2.60 -0.11 8.87
C ALA A 125 -3.76 -0.04 7.88
N THR A 126 -3.44 -0.17 6.58
CA THR A 126 -4.44 -0.40 5.54
C THR A 126 -4.65 -1.91 5.39
N VAL A 127 -5.87 -2.35 5.61
CA VAL A 127 -6.26 -3.76 5.63
C VAL A 127 -7.20 -4.04 4.47
N ILE A 128 -6.93 -5.13 3.76
CA ILE A 128 -7.84 -5.72 2.77
C ILE A 128 -8.47 -6.99 3.36
N SER A 129 -9.76 -7.19 3.08
CA SER A 129 -10.50 -8.38 3.53
C SER A 129 -9.96 -9.67 2.89
N ILE A 130 -10.00 -10.76 3.65
CA ILE A 130 -9.68 -12.11 3.14
C ILE A 130 -10.74 -12.70 2.21
N ALA A 131 -11.91 -12.06 2.10
CA ALA A 131 -12.94 -12.39 1.14
C ALA A 131 -12.60 -11.91 -0.28
N SER A 132 -11.69 -10.94 -0.38
CA SER A 132 -11.15 -10.47 -1.66
C SER A 132 -10.17 -11.49 -2.22
N SER A 133 -10.13 -11.60 -3.56
CA SER A 133 -9.16 -12.43 -4.26
C SER A 133 -8.15 -11.53 -4.96
N PHE A 134 -6.87 -11.63 -4.58
CA PHE A 134 -5.84 -10.75 -5.12
C PHE A 134 -4.46 -11.42 -5.07
N GLU A 135 -3.60 -11.01 -5.99
CA GLU A 135 -2.18 -11.36 -5.96
C GLU A 135 -1.40 -10.35 -5.12
N CYS A 136 -0.39 -10.81 -4.38
CA CYS A 136 0.53 -9.93 -3.67
C CYS A 136 1.78 -10.70 -3.20
N ILE A 137 2.76 -9.97 -2.64
CA ILE A 137 3.90 -10.56 -1.94
C ILE A 137 3.71 -10.34 -0.44
N LEU A 138 3.62 -11.45 0.30
CA LEU A 138 3.36 -11.46 1.75
C LEU A 138 4.46 -12.20 2.51
N LEU A 139 4.55 -11.91 3.81
CA LEU A 139 5.46 -12.62 4.70
C LEU A 139 5.11 -14.11 4.76
N SER A 140 6.12 -14.94 4.61
CA SER A 140 5.98 -16.40 4.61
C SER A 140 7.17 -17.08 5.28
N ASN A 141 6.97 -18.34 5.67
CA ASN A 141 8.07 -19.18 6.10
C ASN A 141 9.00 -19.49 4.91
N ALA A 142 10.31 -19.56 5.18
CA ALA A 142 11.34 -19.76 4.15
C ALA A 142 11.20 -21.07 3.35
N ASN A 143 10.45 -22.06 3.85
CA ASN A 143 10.25 -23.34 3.20
C ASN A 143 9.05 -23.39 2.25
N VAL A 144 8.30 -22.29 2.07
CA VAL A 144 7.19 -22.22 1.12
C VAL A 144 7.69 -22.36 -0.31
N LYS A 145 7.03 -23.21 -1.09
CA LYS A 145 7.30 -23.48 -2.51
C LYS A 145 6.12 -23.12 -3.39
N ALA A 146 6.40 -22.79 -4.65
CA ALA A 146 5.36 -22.54 -5.63
C ALA A 146 4.37 -23.72 -5.68
N GLY A 147 3.07 -23.41 -5.69
CA GLY A 147 1.98 -24.39 -5.63
C GLY A 147 1.56 -24.82 -4.22
N ASP A 148 2.30 -24.45 -3.17
CA ASP A 148 1.89 -24.73 -1.80
C ASP A 148 0.58 -24.02 -1.45
N LYS A 149 -0.30 -24.72 -0.74
CA LYS A 149 -1.48 -24.13 -0.10
C LYS A 149 -1.07 -23.63 1.29
N LEU A 150 -1.50 -22.41 1.63
CA LEU A 150 -1.01 -21.67 2.78
C LEU A 150 -2.13 -21.22 3.71
N VAL A 151 -1.83 -21.14 5.02
CA VAL A 151 -2.62 -20.37 6.00
C VAL A 151 -1.77 -19.28 6.64
N PHE A 152 -2.43 -18.25 7.18
CA PHE A 152 -1.80 -17.31 8.09
C PHE A 152 -1.75 -17.93 9.48
N GLY A 153 -0.54 -18.08 10.05
CA GLY A 153 -0.36 -18.49 11.44
C GLY A 153 -0.71 -17.37 12.43
N SER A 154 -0.59 -17.64 13.73
CA SER A 154 -0.91 -16.69 14.80
C SER A 154 -0.19 -15.34 14.71
N MET A 155 0.98 -15.32 14.07
CA MET A 155 1.79 -14.11 13.84
C MET A 155 1.49 -13.41 12.51
N GLY A 156 0.47 -13.86 11.79
CA GLY A 156 0.12 -13.37 10.46
C GLY A 156 1.15 -13.68 9.38
N VAL A 157 2.02 -14.68 9.59
CA VAL A 157 2.99 -15.17 8.60
C VAL A 157 2.41 -16.39 7.90
N LEU A 158 2.57 -16.46 6.58
CA LEU A 158 2.10 -17.59 5.79
C LEU A 158 2.94 -18.84 6.04
N ALA A 159 2.27 -19.96 6.28
CA ALA A 159 2.87 -21.26 6.43
C ALA A 159 2.12 -22.28 5.56
N LYS A 160 2.87 -23.27 5.06
CA LYS A 160 2.29 -24.42 4.36
C LYS A 160 1.33 -25.17 5.27
N ILE A 161 0.16 -25.51 4.72
CA ILE A 161 -0.84 -26.28 5.45
C ILE A 161 -0.46 -27.75 5.53
N GLY A 162 -0.87 -28.43 6.61
CA GLY A 162 -0.73 -29.89 6.74
C GLY A 162 -1.72 -30.66 5.85
N ALA A 163 -1.52 -31.97 5.73
CA ALA A 163 -2.36 -32.85 4.92
C ALA A 163 -3.84 -32.86 5.35
N ASP A 164 -4.10 -32.65 6.64
CA ASP A 164 -5.45 -32.66 7.22
C ASP A 164 -6.15 -31.29 7.27
N ALA A 165 -5.54 -30.26 6.69
CA ALA A 165 -6.14 -28.93 6.68
C ALA A 165 -7.47 -28.91 5.92
N THR A 166 -8.48 -28.27 6.52
CA THR A 166 -9.84 -28.16 5.98
C THR A 166 -10.08 -26.85 5.24
N TYR A 167 -9.12 -25.93 5.25
CA TYR A 167 -9.19 -24.66 4.56
C TYR A 167 -7.79 -24.14 4.18
N MET A 168 -7.76 -23.17 3.28
CA MET A 168 -6.58 -22.43 2.89
C MET A 168 -6.93 -20.94 2.74
N HIS A 169 -5.96 -20.05 2.96
CA HIS A 169 -6.10 -18.61 2.76
C HIS A 169 -5.44 -18.14 1.47
N ALA A 170 -4.39 -18.83 1.01
CA ALA A 170 -3.64 -18.45 -0.18
C ALA A 170 -2.96 -19.64 -0.85
N MET A 171 -2.63 -19.48 -2.12
CA MET A 171 -1.77 -20.38 -2.90
C MET A 171 -0.48 -19.66 -3.25
N ALA A 172 0.67 -20.33 -3.07
CA ALA A 172 1.96 -19.82 -3.47
C ALA A 172 2.09 -19.80 -5.00
N LEU A 173 2.44 -18.64 -5.56
CA LEU A 173 2.78 -18.45 -6.97
C LEU A 173 4.29 -18.47 -7.20
N SER A 174 5.09 -18.35 -6.12
CA SER A 174 6.54 -18.45 -6.15
C SER A 174 7.06 -19.23 -4.94
N ASP A 175 8.32 -19.65 -5.01
CA ASP A 175 9.09 -20.01 -3.83
C ASP A 175 9.24 -18.80 -2.90
N ALA A 176 9.40 -19.07 -1.60
CA ALA A 176 9.80 -18.04 -0.65
C ALA A 176 11.24 -17.58 -0.94
N SER A 177 11.45 -16.27 -0.84
CA SER A 177 12.76 -15.63 -0.99
C SER A 177 12.95 -14.60 0.12
N GLU A 178 14.18 -14.42 0.56
CA GLU A 178 14.51 -13.40 1.55
C GLU A 178 14.40 -11.99 0.96
N PHE A 179 13.85 -11.07 1.74
CA PHE A 179 13.78 -9.67 1.33
C PHE A 179 15.15 -8.99 1.41
N LYS A 180 15.60 -8.35 0.33
CA LYS A 180 16.94 -7.74 0.26
C LYS A 180 17.17 -6.62 1.27
N ASP A 181 16.13 -5.82 1.52
CA ASP A 181 16.14 -4.69 2.45
C ASP A 181 15.78 -5.08 3.88
N ARG A 182 15.38 -6.33 4.13
CA ARG A 182 15.13 -6.86 5.48
C ARG A 182 15.63 -8.31 5.63
N PRO A 183 16.92 -8.48 5.92
CA PRO A 183 17.50 -9.79 6.21
C PRO A 183 16.76 -10.50 7.35
N GLY A 184 16.61 -11.82 7.24
CA GLY A 184 15.88 -12.68 8.17
C GLY A 184 14.37 -12.76 7.93
N LEU A 185 13.82 -11.97 7.00
CA LEU A 185 12.40 -12.05 6.61
C LEU A 185 12.26 -12.60 5.20
N CYS A 186 11.36 -13.57 5.03
CA CYS A 186 11.05 -14.15 3.72
C CYS A 186 9.66 -13.76 3.23
N GLY A 187 9.55 -13.58 1.92
CA GLY A 187 8.30 -13.32 1.21
C GLY A 187 8.08 -14.31 0.08
N ALA A 188 6.82 -14.62 -0.17
CA ALA A 188 6.40 -15.37 -1.34
C ALA A 188 5.34 -14.56 -2.10
N LYS A 189 5.36 -14.63 -3.43
CA LYS A 189 4.24 -14.19 -4.24
C LYS A 189 3.10 -15.19 -4.04
N VAL A 190 1.92 -14.70 -3.72
CA VAL A 190 0.75 -15.53 -3.44
C VAL A 190 -0.50 -14.99 -4.14
N MET A 191 -1.42 -15.90 -4.43
CA MET A 191 -2.80 -15.59 -4.75
C MET A 191 -3.62 -15.83 -3.48
N VAL A 192 -4.17 -14.77 -2.90
CA VAL A 192 -5.10 -14.87 -1.76
C VAL A 192 -6.45 -15.31 -2.28
N ILE A 193 -6.90 -16.48 -1.83
CA ILE A 193 -8.15 -17.13 -2.24
C ILE A 193 -8.62 -18.03 -1.10
N SER A 194 -9.35 -17.43 -0.15
CA SER A 194 -9.88 -18.17 1.00
C SER A 194 -10.87 -19.24 0.53
N LYS A 195 -10.56 -20.52 0.78
CA LYS A 195 -11.36 -21.66 0.33
C LYS A 195 -11.38 -22.78 1.36
N ILE A 196 -12.54 -23.44 1.47
CA ILE A 196 -12.69 -24.72 2.14
C ILE A 196 -12.08 -25.81 1.24
N LEU A 197 -11.28 -26.67 1.85
CA LEU A 197 -10.71 -27.85 1.21
C LEU A 197 -11.66 -29.02 1.46
N HIS A 198 -12.41 -29.40 0.43
CA HIS A 198 -13.23 -30.60 0.51
C HIS A 198 -12.32 -31.83 0.55
N LYS A 199 -12.45 -32.66 1.59
CA LYS A 199 -11.96 -34.03 1.53
C LYS A 199 -12.85 -34.77 0.55
N PHE A 200 -12.30 -35.21 -0.58
CA PHE A 200 -12.93 -36.29 -1.32
C PHE A 200 -12.84 -37.51 -0.41
N PHE A 201 -13.93 -37.83 0.29
CA PHE A 201 -14.11 -39.14 0.89
C PHE A 201 -14.28 -40.12 -0.28
N GLY A 202 -13.17 -40.69 -0.73
CA GLY A 202 -13.20 -41.85 -1.62
C GLY A 202 -13.79 -43.01 -0.84
N SER A 203 -15.01 -43.39 -1.20
CA SER A 203 -15.60 -44.71 -0.94
C SER A 203 -15.03 -45.74 -1.90
#